data_AF-A0A9X3B2J5-F1
#
_entry.id   AF-A0A9X3B2J5-F1
#
_cell.length_a   1.000
_cell.length_b   1.000
_cell.length_c   1.000
_cell.angle_alpha   90.00
_cell.angle_beta   90.00
_cell.angle_gamma   90.00
#
_symmetry.space_group_name_H-M   'P 1'
#
loop_
_entity.id
_entity.type
_entity.pdbx_description
1 polymer ?
#
loop_
_entity_poly.entity_id
_entity_poly.type
_entity_poly.pdbx_seq_one_letter_code
_entity_poly.pdbx_strand_id
1 'polypeptide(L)'
;MVRWWLTLLLVNAALIATALPRLGSAAMPWLALEGLILVGVLSLWPRQRLARRLLSYASAVLIVLALACALGDAITQEIQGRPLNLYLDASQVPILLELLRDNLGLPVSIALVTATLLALLAIGLGLGHLLASLPRHGAPSRCAWGTLVLGVGLALLGLWRDMAPIGTPGITLLTEQATRAYETRASLRDFDARLSTRESPLDAPGGQPLPGLAKTDVILAFVESYGMAALERAPFAGPVNARLDAMAEAFAQAGLSVASGRITSPTLGGQSRLAHASVLSGLWVSSPLRYARLLESPRATLIDDFERTGHTSVAMMPAIYRDWPAGRRLGYDEIHDDARLDYRGPRLGWVTIPDQFVWHRLRQVRREHRNPLFAELALISSHAPWVPVIEPLPWDALDDGHAFTRWEGEGSDFLELWGDNDGMRQRYGPALAYSLAVAGEYAARYVNDETLMILLGDHQAAPGMLGFTPDREVPVHVISGDPDLIAPLLEHGFQRGMQPSHDKPARSMAELRGLLHRLYGVEAN
;
A
#
# COMPACT_ATOMS: atom_id res chain seq x y z
N MET A 1 7.31 43.72 -24.80
CA MET A 1 6.08 42.89 -24.82
C MET A 1 6.41 41.40 -24.91
N VAL A 2 7.27 40.93 -25.83
CA VAL A 2 7.66 39.51 -25.95
C VAL A 2 8.06 38.86 -24.61
N ARG A 3 8.98 39.48 -23.85
CA ARG A 3 9.41 38.97 -22.54
C ARG A 3 8.26 38.82 -21.53
N TRP A 4 7.26 39.69 -21.58
CA TRP A 4 6.12 39.65 -20.66
C TRP A 4 5.21 38.46 -20.97
N TRP A 5 4.88 38.27 -22.26
CA TRP A 5 4.11 37.12 -22.72
C TRP A 5 4.83 35.80 -22.49
N LEU A 6 6.15 35.78 -22.67
CA LEU A 6 6.97 34.59 -22.35
C LEU A 6 6.95 34.27 -20.85
N THR A 7 7.11 35.27 -19.97
CA THR A 7 7.00 35.04 -18.51
C THR A 7 5.62 34.50 -18.16
N LEU A 8 4.55 35.08 -18.71
CA LEU A 8 3.19 34.60 -18.47
C LEU A 8 3.02 33.16 -18.94
N LEU A 9 3.47 32.84 -20.16
CA LEU A 9 3.39 31.50 -20.74
C LEU A 9 4.11 30.46 -19.86
N LEU A 10 5.33 30.78 -19.41
CA LEU A 10 6.13 29.84 -18.60
C LEU A 10 5.57 29.65 -17.19
N VAL A 11 5.06 30.72 -16.55
CA VAL A 11 4.38 30.63 -15.25
C VAL A 11 3.08 29.83 -15.39
N ASN A 12 2.31 30.07 -16.45
CA ASN A 12 1.10 29.33 -16.77
C ASN A 12 1.41 27.84 -16.97
N ALA A 13 2.42 27.51 -17.77
CA ALA A 13 2.85 26.15 -18.02
C ALA A 13 3.30 25.44 -16.74
N ALA A 14 4.08 26.11 -15.88
CA ALA A 14 4.52 25.55 -14.60
C ALA A 14 3.34 25.25 -13.66
N LEU A 15 2.32 26.13 -13.62
CA LEU A 15 1.13 25.91 -12.80
C LEU A 15 0.23 24.81 -13.36
N ILE A 16 0.01 24.76 -14.67
CA ILE A 16 -0.77 23.70 -15.32
C ILE A 16 -0.11 22.33 -15.17
N ALA A 17 1.23 22.28 -15.20
CA ALA A 17 1.98 21.05 -14.94
C ALA A 17 1.67 20.43 -13.56
N THR A 18 1.19 21.22 -12.58
CA THR A 18 0.75 20.69 -11.27
C THR A 18 -0.62 19.98 -11.31
N ALA A 19 -1.38 20.15 -12.38
CA ALA A 19 -2.69 19.49 -12.59
C ALA A 19 -2.60 18.28 -13.50
N LEU A 20 -1.61 18.24 -14.42
CA LEU A 20 -1.50 17.18 -15.43
C LEU A 20 -1.50 15.76 -14.82
N PRO A 21 -0.74 15.45 -13.74
CA PRO A 21 -0.76 14.10 -13.18
C PRO A 21 -2.08 13.71 -12.51
N ARG A 22 -2.87 14.70 -12.07
CA ARG A 22 -4.13 14.49 -11.33
C ARG A 22 -5.35 14.39 -12.24
N LEU A 23 -5.39 15.24 -13.26
CA LEU A 23 -6.56 15.41 -14.13
C LEU A 23 -6.34 14.76 -15.51
N GLY A 24 -5.10 14.43 -15.86
CA GLY A 24 -4.73 14.05 -17.23
C GLY A 24 -4.80 15.25 -18.19
N SER A 25 -4.34 15.03 -19.43
CA SER A 25 -4.27 16.08 -20.45
C SER A 25 -5.64 16.54 -20.95
N ALA A 26 -6.67 15.69 -20.82
CA ALA A 26 -8.03 15.97 -21.32
C ALA A 26 -8.83 16.91 -20.40
N ALA A 27 -8.58 16.86 -19.08
CA ALA A 27 -9.33 17.63 -18.09
C ALA A 27 -8.51 18.74 -17.41
N MET A 28 -7.23 18.92 -17.81
CA MET A 28 -6.42 20.02 -17.28
C MET A 28 -6.88 21.39 -17.81
N PRO A 29 -6.81 22.45 -17.00
CA PRO A 29 -7.03 23.80 -17.48
C PRO A 29 -5.92 24.22 -18.45
N TRP A 30 -6.26 25.04 -19.44
CA TRP A 30 -5.32 25.63 -20.40
C TRP A 30 -4.76 26.98 -19.91
N LEU A 31 -5.43 27.58 -18.93
CA LEU A 31 -5.09 28.87 -18.34
C LEU A 31 -5.18 28.81 -16.82
N ALA A 32 -4.05 29.01 -16.15
CA ALA A 32 -3.93 29.18 -14.70
C ALA A 32 -4.19 30.64 -14.31
N LEU A 33 -5.36 30.88 -13.72
CA LEU A 33 -5.83 32.21 -13.35
C LEU A 33 -4.93 32.90 -12.32
N GLU A 34 -4.38 32.15 -11.38
CA GLU A 34 -3.42 32.61 -10.40
C GLU A 34 -2.08 33.03 -11.03
N GLY A 35 -1.70 32.42 -12.16
CA GLY A 35 -0.55 32.83 -12.95
C GLY A 35 -0.77 34.20 -13.60
N LEU A 36 -1.96 34.43 -14.18
CA LEU A 36 -2.37 35.72 -14.73
C LEU A 36 -2.36 36.83 -13.67
N ILE A 37 -2.97 36.56 -12.51
CA ILE A 37 -3.04 37.50 -11.39
C ILE A 37 -1.63 37.80 -10.88
N LEU A 38 -0.81 36.77 -10.64
CA LEU A 38 0.56 36.93 -10.15
C LEU A 38 1.41 37.82 -11.07
N VAL A 39 1.41 37.53 -12.37
CA VAL A 39 2.17 38.32 -13.36
C VAL A 39 1.62 39.74 -13.46
N GLY A 40 0.30 39.92 -13.41
CA GLY A 40 -0.35 41.24 -13.38
C GLY A 40 0.07 42.07 -12.16
N VAL A 41 -0.03 41.50 -10.95
CA VAL A 41 0.35 42.14 -9.68
C VAL A 41 1.84 42.52 -9.70
N LEU A 42 2.74 41.60 -10.05
CA LEU A 42 4.18 41.87 -10.07
C LEU A 42 4.59 42.90 -11.12
N SER A 43 3.83 43.01 -12.21
CA SER A 43 4.02 44.04 -13.25
C SER A 43 3.60 45.44 -12.77
N LEU A 44 2.63 45.53 -11.86
CA LEU A 44 2.10 46.79 -11.31
C LEU A 44 2.71 47.17 -9.95
N TRP A 45 3.45 46.27 -9.31
CA TRP A 45 4.01 46.44 -7.97
C TRP A 45 4.99 47.65 -7.88
N PRO A 46 4.90 48.49 -6.82
CA PRO A 46 5.67 49.72 -6.70
C PRO A 46 7.20 49.53 -6.59
N ARG A 47 7.93 50.64 -6.81
CA ARG A 47 9.37 50.80 -7.13
C ARG A 47 10.41 50.11 -6.22
N GLN A 48 10.04 49.49 -5.10
CA GLN A 48 10.99 48.86 -4.18
C GLN A 48 11.59 47.58 -4.80
N ARG A 49 12.80 47.72 -5.36
CA ARG A 49 13.50 46.63 -6.08
C ARG A 49 13.69 45.37 -5.23
N LEU A 50 13.92 45.53 -3.92
CA LEU A 50 14.13 44.41 -3.01
C LEU A 50 12.82 43.65 -2.72
N ALA A 51 11.77 44.35 -2.26
CA ALA A 51 10.48 43.73 -1.95
C ALA A 51 9.90 42.95 -3.13
N ARG A 52 9.97 43.51 -4.35
CA ARG A 52 9.53 42.81 -5.57
C ARG A 52 10.36 41.58 -5.88
N ARG A 53 11.69 41.66 -5.72
CA ARG A 53 12.59 40.51 -5.91
C ARG A 53 12.25 39.41 -4.92
N LEU A 54 12.10 39.76 -3.64
CA LEU A 54 11.71 38.81 -2.59
C LEU A 54 10.36 38.15 -2.92
N LEU A 55 9.35 38.93 -3.30
CA LEU A 55 8.05 38.38 -3.71
C LEU A 55 8.17 37.48 -4.95
N SER A 56 8.97 37.85 -5.94
CA SER A 56 9.18 37.05 -7.16
C SER A 56 9.81 35.69 -6.84
N TYR A 57 10.86 35.66 -6.02
CA TYR A 57 11.49 34.41 -5.60
C TYR A 57 10.61 33.61 -4.64
N ALA A 58 9.86 34.26 -3.74
CA ALA A 58 8.89 33.58 -2.89
C ALA A 58 7.79 32.90 -3.70
N SER A 59 7.23 33.58 -4.71
CA SER A 59 6.25 32.99 -5.63
C SER A 59 6.85 31.84 -6.43
N ALA A 60 8.10 31.97 -6.90
CA ALA A 60 8.78 30.87 -7.59
C ALA A 60 8.99 29.65 -6.69
N VAL A 61 9.37 29.86 -5.42
CA VAL A 61 9.48 28.77 -4.42
C VAL A 61 8.13 28.09 -4.23
N LEU A 62 7.02 28.84 -4.10
CA LEU A 62 5.68 28.24 -3.96
C LEU A 62 5.29 27.41 -5.19
N ILE A 63 5.60 27.87 -6.41
CA ILE A 63 5.35 27.11 -7.65
C ILE A 63 6.19 25.82 -7.66
N VAL A 64 7.47 25.89 -7.27
CA VAL A 64 8.35 24.71 -7.20
C VAL A 64 7.86 23.71 -6.15
N LEU A 65 7.40 24.17 -4.98
CA LEU A 65 6.80 23.30 -3.97
C LEU A 65 5.52 22.63 -4.50
N ALA A 66 4.68 23.37 -5.23
CA ALA A 66 3.49 22.80 -5.86
C ALA A 66 3.84 21.74 -6.92
N LEU A 67 4.89 21.96 -7.73
CA LEU A 67 5.41 20.98 -8.67
C LEU A 67 5.93 19.72 -7.97
N ALA A 68 6.70 19.88 -6.89
CA ALA A 68 7.18 18.75 -6.09
C ALA A 68 6.03 17.95 -5.46
N CYS A 69 4.99 18.65 -4.97
CA CYS A 69 3.78 18.01 -4.46
C CYS A 69 3.02 17.24 -5.56
N ALA A 70 2.88 17.83 -6.75
CA ALA A 70 2.24 17.15 -7.88
C ALA A 70 3.02 15.91 -8.36
N LEU A 71 4.36 15.97 -8.32
CA LEU A 71 5.20 14.80 -8.60
C LEU A 71 4.99 13.69 -7.54
N GLY A 72 5.01 14.05 -6.26
CA GLY A 72 4.74 13.10 -5.18
C GLY A 72 3.33 12.51 -5.26
N ASP A 73 2.34 13.30 -5.67
CA ASP A 73 0.97 12.86 -5.92
C ASP A 73 0.88 11.83 -7.03
N ALA A 74 1.57 12.06 -8.16
CA ALA A 74 1.68 11.11 -9.25
C ALA A 74 2.28 9.77 -8.78
N ILE A 75 3.39 9.82 -8.03
CA ILE A 75 4.06 8.62 -7.50
C ILE A 75 3.14 7.87 -6.53
N THR A 76 2.46 8.59 -5.64
CA THR A 76 1.57 7.97 -4.63
C THR A 76 0.34 7.36 -5.31
N GLN A 77 -0.20 8.00 -6.34
CA GLN A 77 -1.32 7.49 -7.11
C GLN A 77 -0.94 6.21 -7.87
N GLU A 78 0.26 6.17 -8.45
CA GLU A 78 0.74 5.01 -9.22
C GLU A 78 1.01 3.78 -8.33
N ILE A 79 1.58 4.01 -7.14
CA ILE A 79 1.99 2.94 -6.22
C ILE A 79 0.85 2.53 -5.28
N GLN A 80 0.11 3.50 -4.71
CA GLN A 80 -0.85 3.27 -3.61
C GLN A 80 -2.30 3.61 -3.97
N GLY A 81 -2.57 4.12 -5.17
CA GLY A 81 -3.93 4.39 -5.67
C GLY A 81 -4.66 5.46 -4.88
N ARG A 82 -3.93 6.39 -4.27
CA ARG A 82 -4.47 7.51 -3.52
C ARG A 82 -3.64 8.77 -3.74
N PRO A 83 -4.22 9.96 -3.48
CA PRO A 83 -3.46 11.21 -3.45
C PRO A 83 -2.38 11.22 -2.37
N LEU A 84 -1.34 12.01 -2.61
CA LEU A 84 -0.32 12.38 -1.64
C LEU A 84 -0.96 13.17 -0.50
N ASN A 85 -0.61 12.76 0.71
CA ASN A 85 -0.96 13.42 1.95
C ASN A 85 0.33 13.83 2.65
N LEU A 86 0.76 15.08 2.45
CA LEU A 86 2.02 15.59 3.01
C LEU A 86 2.12 15.42 4.54
N TYR A 87 0.98 15.43 5.24
CA TYR A 87 0.95 15.23 6.69
C TYR A 87 1.36 13.80 7.10
N LEU A 88 1.00 12.80 6.31
CA LEU A 88 1.34 11.38 6.57
C LEU A 88 2.64 10.98 5.87
N ASP A 89 2.75 11.33 4.59
CA ASP A 89 3.69 10.74 3.65
C ASP A 89 5.09 11.36 3.75
N ALA A 90 5.24 12.50 4.43
CA ALA A 90 6.55 13.05 4.76
C ALA A 90 7.41 12.05 5.57
N SER A 91 6.78 11.21 6.40
CA SER A 91 7.45 10.15 7.14
C SER A 91 7.94 8.98 6.28
N GLN A 92 7.47 8.88 5.03
CA GLN A 92 7.84 7.81 4.09
C GLN A 92 9.07 8.17 3.24
N VAL A 93 9.53 9.43 3.24
CA VAL A 93 10.69 9.86 2.46
C VAL A 93 11.94 9.03 2.75
N PRO A 94 12.31 8.72 4.01
CA PRO A 94 13.45 7.84 4.28
C PRO A 94 13.29 6.45 3.66
N ILE A 95 12.08 5.87 3.73
CA ILE A 95 11.77 4.56 3.14
C ILE A 95 11.93 4.60 1.62
N LEU A 96 11.46 5.68 0.98
CA LEU A 96 11.65 5.87 -0.47
C LEU A 96 13.14 5.96 -0.85
N LEU A 97 13.95 6.67 -0.05
CA LEU A 97 15.39 6.77 -0.29
C LEU A 97 16.12 5.44 -0.07
N GLU A 98 15.71 4.67 0.92
CA GLU A 98 16.19 3.30 1.15
C GLU A 98 15.83 2.39 -0.02
N LEU A 99 14.57 2.44 -0.50
CA LEU A 99 14.14 1.69 -1.67
C LEU A 99 14.98 2.02 -2.91
N LEU A 100 15.24 3.31 -3.17
CA LEU A 100 16.13 3.69 -4.27
C LEU A 100 17.54 3.12 -4.08
N ARG A 101 18.09 3.23 -2.87
CA ARG A 101 19.44 2.73 -2.56
C ARG A 101 19.55 1.22 -2.73
N ASP A 102 18.61 0.45 -2.19
CA ASP A 102 18.65 -1.00 -2.15
C ASP A 102 18.46 -1.60 -3.55
N ASN A 103 17.74 -0.88 -4.42
CA ASN A 103 17.43 -1.35 -5.77
C ASN A 103 18.36 -0.80 -6.88
N LEU A 104 18.79 0.47 -6.78
CA LEU A 104 19.62 1.14 -7.81
C LEU A 104 21.09 1.28 -7.40
N GLY A 105 21.41 1.00 -6.14
CA GLY A 105 22.70 1.31 -5.55
C GLY A 105 22.85 2.78 -5.15
N LEU A 106 23.81 3.03 -4.26
CA LEU A 106 24.05 4.36 -3.70
C LEU A 106 24.43 5.44 -4.75
N PRO A 107 25.33 5.18 -5.74
CA PRO A 107 25.74 6.21 -6.68
C PRO A 107 24.59 6.71 -7.57
N VAL A 108 23.79 5.78 -8.12
CA VAL A 108 22.64 6.10 -8.99
C VAL A 108 21.56 6.82 -8.19
N SER A 109 21.29 6.37 -6.97
CA SER A 109 20.33 7.03 -6.06
C SER A 109 20.71 8.47 -5.76
N ILE A 110 21.98 8.72 -5.41
CA ILE A 110 22.49 10.08 -5.18
C ILE A 110 22.37 10.92 -6.46
N ALA A 111 22.76 10.37 -7.61
CA ALA A 111 22.68 11.09 -8.89
C ALA A 111 21.23 11.48 -9.22
N LEU A 112 20.27 10.57 -9.06
CA LEU A 112 18.85 10.80 -9.33
C LEU A 112 18.25 11.87 -8.41
N VAL A 113 18.48 11.75 -7.10
CA VAL A 113 18.01 12.72 -6.10
C VAL A 113 18.63 14.09 -6.37
N THR A 114 19.94 14.14 -6.60
CA THR A 114 20.66 15.40 -6.89
C THR A 114 20.15 16.03 -8.17
N ALA A 115 19.99 15.25 -9.24
CA ALA A 115 19.47 15.75 -10.52
C ALA A 115 18.05 16.31 -10.36
N THR A 116 17.18 15.63 -9.61
CA THR A 116 15.82 16.09 -9.32
C THR A 116 15.82 17.40 -8.54
N LEU A 117 16.63 17.49 -7.48
CA LEU A 117 16.76 18.72 -6.67
C LEU A 117 17.35 19.88 -7.48
N LEU A 118 18.37 19.63 -8.30
CA LEU A 118 18.97 20.64 -9.19
C LEU A 118 17.99 21.10 -10.27
N ALA A 119 17.18 20.20 -10.83
CA ALA A 119 16.13 20.57 -11.78
C ALA A 119 15.08 21.48 -11.13
N LEU A 120 14.58 21.11 -9.94
CA LEU A 120 13.63 21.94 -9.18
C LEU A 120 14.24 23.30 -8.80
N LEU A 121 15.51 23.33 -8.40
CA LEU A 121 16.25 24.57 -8.11
C LEU A 121 16.41 25.45 -9.35
N ALA A 122 16.80 24.88 -10.49
CA ALA A 122 16.95 25.60 -11.75
C ALA A 122 15.62 26.19 -12.23
N ILE A 123 14.52 25.43 -12.10
CA ILE A 123 13.15 25.92 -12.37
C ILE A 123 12.82 27.09 -11.44
N GLY A 124 13.07 26.97 -10.14
CA GLY A 124 12.81 28.03 -9.16
C GLY A 124 13.61 29.31 -9.42
N LEU A 125 14.91 29.19 -9.67
CA LEU A 125 15.77 30.32 -9.99
C LEU A 125 15.37 30.98 -11.33
N GLY A 126 15.04 30.16 -12.34
CA GLY A 126 14.56 30.63 -13.64
C GLY A 126 13.25 31.41 -13.52
N LEU A 127 12.23 30.83 -12.87
CA LEU A 127 10.95 31.49 -12.61
C LEU A 127 11.13 32.76 -11.78
N GLY A 128 11.92 32.71 -10.70
CA GLY A 128 12.20 33.87 -9.85
C GLY A 128 12.88 35.00 -10.62
N HIS A 129 13.85 34.66 -11.49
CA HIS A 129 14.51 35.63 -12.37
C HIS A 129 13.55 36.22 -13.40
N LEU A 130 12.71 35.40 -14.04
CA LEU A 130 11.71 35.84 -15.02
C LEU A 130 10.69 36.80 -14.40
N LEU A 131 10.16 36.45 -13.22
CA LEU A 131 9.22 37.28 -12.46
C LEU A 131 9.87 38.59 -11.98
N ALA A 132 11.10 38.53 -11.47
CA ALA A 132 11.82 39.72 -11.00
C ALA A 132 12.21 40.68 -12.14
N SER A 133 12.28 40.17 -13.37
CA SER A 133 12.68 40.89 -14.59
C SER A 133 11.50 41.46 -15.40
N LEU A 134 10.27 41.35 -14.89
CA LEU A 134 9.09 41.92 -15.55
C LEU A 134 9.27 43.44 -15.84
N PRO A 135 8.85 43.91 -17.03
CA PRO A 135 8.97 45.31 -17.42
C PRO A 135 8.28 46.26 -16.45
N ARG A 136 8.91 47.40 -16.15
CA ARG A 136 8.43 48.36 -15.13
C ARG A 136 7.43 49.38 -15.65
N HIS A 137 7.51 49.77 -16.93
CA HIS A 137 6.71 50.86 -17.52
C HIS A 137 6.58 50.70 -19.06
N GLY A 138 5.54 51.29 -19.68
CA GLY A 138 5.28 51.32 -21.13
C GLY A 138 3.99 50.62 -21.54
N ALA A 139 3.79 50.33 -22.84
CA ALA A 139 2.66 49.52 -23.35
C ALA A 139 2.29 48.25 -22.54
N PRO A 140 3.23 47.54 -21.87
CA PRO A 140 2.90 46.42 -20.98
C PRO A 140 2.03 46.78 -19.76
N SER A 141 1.93 48.04 -19.34
CA SER A 141 1.10 48.42 -18.18
C SER A 141 -0.40 48.31 -18.47
N ARG A 142 -0.83 48.60 -19.70
CA ARG A 142 -2.23 48.41 -20.12
C ARG A 142 -2.58 46.93 -20.21
N CYS A 143 -1.66 46.10 -20.72
CA CYS A 143 -1.82 44.64 -20.71
C CYS A 143 -1.85 44.09 -19.29
N ALA A 144 -0.94 44.54 -18.40
CA ALA A 144 -0.90 44.11 -17.01
C ALA A 144 -2.17 44.49 -16.23
N TRP A 145 -2.69 45.71 -16.45
CA TRP A 145 -3.99 46.12 -15.92
C TRP A 145 -5.12 45.28 -16.50
N GLY A 146 -5.15 45.07 -17.81
CA GLY A 146 -6.16 44.24 -18.48
C GLY A 146 -6.16 42.81 -17.96
N THR A 147 -4.98 42.18 -17.78
CA THR A 147 -4.87 40.82 -17.25
C THR A 147 -5.18 40.74 -15.76
N LEU A 148 -4.84 41.76 -14.97
CA LEU A 148 -5.20 41.81 -13.57
C LEU A 148 -6.71 41.97 -13.40
N VAL A 149 -7.33 42.92 -14.11
CA VAL A 149 -8.78 43.16 -14.05
C VAL A 149 -9.55 41.96 -14.58
N LEU A 150 -9.12 41.37 -15.70
CA LEU A 150 -9.73 40.14 -16.22
C LEU A 150 -9.57 38.98 -15.24
N GLY A 151 -8.36 38.78 -14.71
CA GLY A 151 -8.08 37.68 -13.79
C GLY A 151 -8.87 37.78 -12.49
N VAL A 152 -8.84 38.96 -11.86
CA VAL A 152 -9.58 39.25 -10.63
C VAL A 152 -11.09 39.28 -10.88
N GLY A 153 -11.55 39.84 -11.99
CA GLY A 153 -12.96 39.86 -12.37
C GLY A 153 -13.52 38.45 -12.58
N LEU A 154 -12.81 37.61 -13.33
CA LEU A 154 -13.16 36.18 -13.47
C LEU A 154 -13.19 35.49 -12.11
N ALA A 155 -12.18 35.71 -11.26
CA ALA A 155 -12.09 35.10 -9.93
C ALA A 155 -13.25 35.51 -9.00
N LEU A 156 -13.54 36.82 -8.88
CA LEU A 156 -14.55 37.36 -7.98
C LEU A 156 -15.97 37.01 -8.41
N LEU A 157 -16.24 37.00 -9.72
CA LEU A 157 -17.56 36.67 -10.25
C LEU A 157 -17.80 35.16 -10.33
N GLY A 158 -16.78 34.33 -10.03
CA GLY A 158 -16.87 32.88 -10.12
C GLY A 158 -17.05 32.33 -11.54
N LEU A 159 -16.96 33.18 -12.57
CA LEU A 159 -17.26 32.86 -13.96
C LEU A 159 -16.31 31.82 -14.57
N TRP A 160 -15.17 31.57 -13.93
CA TRP A 160 -14.24 30.53 -14.35
C TRP A 160 -14.68 29.10 -13.93
N ARG A 161 -15.56 28.96 -12.92
CA ARG A 161 -15.91 27.65 -12.35
C ARG A 161 -16.60 26.72 -13.35
N ASP A 162 -17.34 27.28 -14.29
CA ASP A 162 -18.02 26.54 -15.36
C ASP A 162 -17.21 26.54 -16.68
N MET A 163 -16.00 27.10 -16.68
CA MET A 163 -15.13 27.18 -17.85
C MET A 163 -14.02 26.13 -17.76
N ALA A 164 -14.22 24.99 -18.41
CA ALA A 164 -13.20 23.94 -18.53
C ALA A 164 -11.76 24.44 -18.88
N PRO A 165 -11.54 25.45 -19.75
CA PRO A 165 -10.18 25.88 -20.07
C PRO A 165 -9.50 26.76 -19.02
N ILE A 166 -10.18 27.25 -17.99
CA ILE A 166 -9.62 28.17 -16.98
C ILE A 166 -9.69 27.53 -15.60
N GLY A 167 -8.59 27.52 -14.87
CA GLY A 167 -8.56 26.94 -13.52
C GLY A 167 -7.54 27.58 -12.61
N THR A 168 -7.47 27.05 -11.38
CA THR A 168 -6.50 27.48 -10.36
C THR A 168 -5.66 26.31 -9.82
N PRO A 169 -4.92 25.59 -10.68
CA PRO A 169 -4.32 24.29 -10.34
C PRO A 169 -3.39 24.32 -9.12
N GLY A 170 -2.63 25.39 -8.94
CA GLY A 170 -1.72 25.56 -7.81
C GLY A 170 -2.46 25.88 -6.51
N ILE A 171 -3.47 26.77 -6.56
CA ILE A 171 -4.32 27.06 -5.39
C ILE A 171 -5.12 25.81 -5.00
N THR A 172 -5.71 25.12 -5.95
CA THR A 172 -6.47 23.88 -5.74
C THR A 172 -5.62 22.82 -5.07
N LEU A 173 -4.37 22.61 -5.52
CA LEU A 173 -3.44 21.68 -4.87
C LEU A 173 -3.16 22.06 -3.41
N LEU A 174 -2.90 23.34 -3.13
CA LEU A 174 -2.63 23.81 -1.77
C LEU A 174 -3.87 23.66 -0.86
N THR A 175 -5.05 24.01 -1.38
CA THR A 175 -6.32 23.84 -0.65
C THR A 175 -6.58 22.37 -0.36
N GLU A 176 -6.39 21.47 -1.34
CA GLU A 176 -6.52 20.04 -1.13
C GLU A 176 -5.54 19.50 -0.09
N GLN A 177 -4.27 19.90 -0.11
CA GLN A 177 -3.29 19.47 0.91
C GLN A 177 -3.67 19.99 2.30
N ALA A 178 -4.16 21.23 2.41
CA ALA A 178 -4.63 21.79 3.68
C ALA A 178 -5.86 21.05 4.21
N THR A 179 -6.84 20.76 3.34
CA THR A 179 -8.02 19.97 3.68
C THR A 179 -7.63 18.56 4.12
N ARG A 180 -6.77 17.87 3.36
CA ARG A 180 -6.27 16.53 3.71
C ARG A 180 -5.55 16.53 5.05
N ALA A 181 -4.72 17.53 5.34
CA ALA A 181 -4.05 17.63 6.63
C ALA A 181 -5.05 17.81 7.79
N TYR A 182 -6.09 18.63 7.60
CA TYR A 182 -7.15 18.82 8.59
C TYR A 182 -7.95 17.53 8.82
N GLU A 183 -8.42 16.90 7.74
CA GLU A 183 -9.18 15.64 7.77
C GLU A 183 -8.36 14.52 8.43
N THR A 184 -7.09 14.42 8.08
CA THR A 184 -6.18 13.43 8.68
C THR A 184 -6.03 13.63 10.17
N ARG A 185 -5.85 14.88 10.61
CA ARG A 185 -5.75 15.20 12.03
C ARG A 185 -7.04 14.90 12.78
N ALA A 186 -8.19 15.22 12.19
CA ALA A 186 -9.50 14.87 12.75
C ALA A 186 -9.67 13.34 12.83
N SER A 187 -9.28 12.63 11.77
CA SER A 187 -9.35 11.18 11.68
C SER A 187 -8.43 10.45 12.65
N LEU A 188 -7.23 11.00 12.93
CA LEU A 188 -6.34 10.48 13.97
C LEU A 188 -6.91 10.71 15.36
N ARG A 189 -7.57 11.85 15.61
CA ARG A 189 -8.25 12.09 16.89
C ARG A 189 -9.41 11.12 17.11
N ASP A 190 -10.19 10.83 16.07
CA ASP A 190 -11.23 9.80 16.13
C ASP A 190 -10.63 8.42 16.42
N PHE A 191 -9.52 8.08 15.76
CA PHE A 191 -8.81 6.83 16.02
C PHE A 191 -8.27 6.75 17.45
N ASP A 192 -7.66 7.81 17.97
CA ASP A 192 -7.17 7.88 19.35
C ASP A 192 -8.34 7.77 20.35
N ALA A 193 -9.48 8.39 20.06
CA ALA A 193 -10.70 8.26 20.86
C ALA A 193 -11.19 6.81 20.86
N ARG A 194 -11.29 6.18 19.68
CA ARG A 194 -11.63 4.76 19.55
C ARG A 194 -10.68 3.88 20.31
N LEU A 195 -9.37 4.15 20.28
CA LEU A 195 -8.39 3.39 21.07
C LEU A 195 -8.66 3.49 22.58
N SER A 196 -9.20 4.61 23.05
CA SER A 196 -9.53 4.82 24.47
C SER A 196 -10.89 4.26 24.91
N THR A 197 -11.86 4.10 24.00
CA THR A 197 -13.23 3.69 24.34
C THR A 197 -13.40 2.18 24.39
N ARG A 198 -13.70 1.61 25.57
CA ARG A 198 -14.03 0.17 25.68
C ARG A 198 -15.49 -0.07 25.32
N GLU A 199 -15.77 -0.19 24.02
CA GLU A 199 -17.12 -0.42 23.49
C GLU A 199 -17.44 -1.92 23.41
N SER A 200 -16.41 -2.76 23.33
CA SER A 200 -16.50 -4.22 23.26
C SER A 200 -15.60 -4.90 24.30
N PRO A 201 -15.95 -6.10 24.81
CA PRO A 201 -15.03 -6.93 25.58
C PRO A 201 -13.69 -7.20 24.88
N LEU A 202 -13.69 -7.19 23.53
CA LEU A 202 -12.48 -7.36 22.70
C LEU A 202 -11.49 -6.20 22.84
N ASP A 203 -11.95 -5.03 23.29
CA ASP A 203 -11.12 -3.83 23.49
C ASP A 203 -10.35 -3.87 24.82
N ALA A 204 -10.68 -4.82 25.71
CA ALA A 204 -10.04 -4.93 27.01
C ALA A 204 -8.58 -5.39 26.85
N PRO A 205 -7.66 -4.90 27.70
CA PRO A 205 -6.32 -5.48 27.80
C PRO A 205 -6.40 -6.97 28.19
N GLY A 206 -5.52 -7.80 27.63
CA GLY A 206 -5.34 -9.21 28.02
C GLY A 206 -6.17 -10.25 27.25
N GLY A 207 -6.82 -9.84 26.16
CA GLY A 207 -7.49 -10.72 25.20
C GLY A 207 -8.82 -11.29 25.67
N GLN A 208 -9.59 -11.81 24.74
CA GLN A 208 -10.74 -12.68 24.99
C GLN A 208 -10.44 -14.06 24.41
N PRO A 209 -10.76 -15.16 25.11
CA PRO A 209 -10.50 -16.49 24.58
C PRO A 209 -11.48 -16.83 23.45
N LEU A 210 -11.09 -17.78 22.59
CA LEU A 210 -11.90 -18.44 21.57
C LEU A 210 -12.01 -19.94 21.91
N PRO A 211 -12.86 -20.34 22.87
CA PRO A 211 -12.92 -21.73 23.36
C PRO A 211 -13.18 -22.76 22.25
N GLY A 212 -13.95 -22.39 21.21
CA GLY A 212 -14.20 -23.25 20.05
C GLY A 212 -12.93 -23.60 19.25
N LEU A 213 -11.83 -22.88 19.43
CA LEU A 213 -10.54 -23.13 18.79
C LEU A 213 -9.45 -23.58 19.77
N ALA A 214 -9.79 -23.87 21.04
CA ALA A 214 -8.81 -24.15 22.08
C ALA A 214 -7.95 -25.42 21.86
N LYS A 215 -8.36 -26.29 20.93
CA LYS A 215 -7.62 -27.49 20.52
C LYS A 215 -7.18 -27.44 19.06
N THR A 216 -7.30 -26.28 18.42
CA THR A 216 -7.14 -26.11 16.98
C THR A 216 -5.95 -25.23 16.69
N ASP A 217 -5.02 -25.71 15.87
CA ASP A 217 -3.98 -24.86 15.30
C ASP A 217 -4.61 -23.82 14.37
N VAL A 218 -4.33 -22.54 14.56
CA VAL A 218 -4.84 -21.46 13.72
C VAL A 218 -3.70 -20.84 12.94
N ILE A 219 -3.76 -20.93 11.62
CA ILE A 219 -2.76 -20.37 10.71
C ILE A 219 -3.37 -19.18 9.99
N LEU A 220 -2.84 -17.97 10.20
CA LEU A 220 -3.21 -16.75 9.50
C LEU A 220 -2.10 -16.37 8.51
N ALA A 221 -2.28 -16.72 7.24
CA ALA A 221 -1.26 -16.53 6.21
C ALA A 221 -1.66 -15.45 5.20
N PHE A 222 -0.93 -14.34 5.23
CA PHE A 222 -1.05 -13.25 4.26
C PHE A 222 -0.24 -13.58 3.01
N VAL A 223 -0.90 -13.59 1.85
CA VAL A 223 -0.28 -13.74 0.53
C VAL A 223 -0.06 -12.36 -0.07
N GLU A 224 1.20 -11.96 -0.19
CA GLU A 224 1.60 -10.67 -0.75
C GLU A 224 0.94 -10.39 -2.10
N SER A 225 0.34 -9.21 -2.22
CA SER A 225 -0.25 -8.72 -3.46
C SER A 225 -1.36 -9.64 -4.03
N TYR A 226 -2.03 -10.47 -3.23
CA TYR A 226 -3.14 -11.31 -3.68
C TYR A 226 -4.49 -10.56 -3.68
N GLY A 227 -4.81 -9.88 -4.78
CA GLY A 227 -6.05 -9.11 -4.95
C GLY A 227 -7.10 -9.78 -5.85
N MET A 228 -8.36 -9.35 -5.74
CA MET A 228 -9.45 -9.77 -6.65
C MET A 228 -9.13 -9.50 -8.12
N ALA A 229 -8.39 -8.43 -8.42
CA ALA A 229 -7.92 -8.15 -9.76
C ALA A 229 -7.11 -9.30 -10.39
N ALA A 230 -6.42 -10.10 -9.57
CA ALA A 230 -5.66 -11.26 -10.05
C ALA A 230 -6.55 -12.43 -10.46
N LEU A 231 -7.80 -12.50 -9.97
CA LEU A 231 -8.79 -13.52 -10.35
C LEU A 231 -9.62 -13.06 -11.56
N GLU A 232 -9.81 -11.74 -11.71
CA GLU A 232 -10.80 -11.19 -12.63
C GLU A 232 -10.22 -10.65 -13.94
N ARG A 233 -8.96 -10.20 -13.94
CA ARG A 233 -8.40 -9.41 -15.05
C ARG A 233 -7.31 -10.15 -15.81
N ALA A 234 -7.34 -10.03 -17.13
CA ALA A 234 -6.23 -10.43 -17.98
C ALA A 234 -5.03 -9.47 -17.82
N PRO A 235 -3.78 -9.96 -17.90
CA PRO A 235 -3.38 -11.35 -18.16
C PRO A 235 -3.28 -12.25 -16.90
N PHE A 236 -3.66 -11.75 -15.71
CA PHE A 236 -3.39 -12.39 -14.42
C PHE A 236 -4.32 -13.57 -14.12
N ALA A 237 -5.60 -13.44 -14.49
CA ALA A 237 -6.68 -14.37 -14.15
C ALA A 237 -6.44 -15.82 -14.57
N GLY A 238 -5.82 -16.06 -15.72
CA GLY A 238 -5.63 -17.42 -16.25
C GLY A 238 -4.79 -18.30 -15.32
N PRO A 239 -3.51 -17.96 -15.07
CA PRO A 239 -2.65 -18.72 -14.17
C PRO A 239 -3.21 -18.86 -12.75
N VAL A 240 -3.82 -17.80 -12.22
CA VAL A 240 -4.32 -17.79 -10.84
C VAL A 240 -5.55 -18.68 -10.69
N ASN A 241 -6.55 -18.58 -11.57
CA ASN A 241 -7.74 -19.43 -11.50
C ASN A 241 -7.41 -20.90 -11.75
N ALA A 242 -6.52 -21.21 -12.70
CA ALA A 242 -6.05 -22.58 -12.90
C ALA A 242 -5.40 -23.16 -11.63
N ARG A 243 -4.70 -22.33 -10.86
CA ARG A 243 -4.14 -22.73 -9.58
C ARG A 243 -5.22 -22.96 -8.52
N LEU A 244 -6.21 -22.08 -8.41
CA LEU A 244 -7.32 -22.23 -7.46
C LEU A 244 -8.14 -23.50 -7.75
N ASP A 245 -8.35 -23.84 -9.02
CA ASP A 245 -9.03 -25.07 -9.43
C ASP A 245 -8.23 -26.31 -9.00
N ALA A 246 -6.91 -26.33 -9.24
CA ALA A 246 -6.03 -27.42 -8.80
C ALA A 246 -5.98 -27.56 -7.27
N MET A 247 -6.02 -26.45 -6.52
CA MET A 247 -6.13 -26.47 -5.06
C MET A 247 -7.47 -27.07 -4.63
N ALA A 248 -8.58 -26.69 -5.26
CA ALA A 248 -9.90 -27.24 -4.94
C ALA A 248 -9.95 -28.76 -5.12
N GLU A 249 -9.36 -29.29 -6.20
CA GLU A 249 -9.24 -30.73 -6.44
C GLU A 249 -8.38 -31.43 -5.37
N ALA A 250 -7.22 -30.86 -5.05
CA ALA A 250 -6.33 -31.41 -4.02
C ALA A 250 -6.99 -31.42 -2.63
N PHE A 251 -7.73 -30.37 -2.30
CA PHE A 251 -8.46 -30.25 -1.03
C PHE A 251 -9.60 -31.27 -0.94
N ALA A 252 -10.35 -31.47 -2.02
CA ALA A 252 -11.37 -32.52 -2.07
C ALA A 252 -10.77 -33.93 -1.86
N GLN A 253 -9.60 -34.20 -2.44
CA GLN A 253 -8.89 -35.47 -2.26
C GLN A 253 -8.34 -35.64 -0.82
N ALA A 254 -7.91 -34.55 -0.20
CA ALA A 254 -7.41 -34.54 1.17
C ALA A 254 -8.52 -34.48 2.24
N GLY A 255 -9.80 -34.42 1.84
CA GLY A 255 -10.93 -34.33 2.77
C GLY A 255 -11.10 -32.94 3.41
N LEU A 256 -10.52 -31.89 2.83
CA LEU A 256 -10.58 -30.55 3.38
C LEU A 256 -11.85 -29.80 2.94
N SER A 257 -12.44 -29.07 3.89
CA SER A 257 -13.54 -28.15 3.67
C SER A 257 -13.02 -26.72 3.51
N VAL A 258 -13.62 -25.97 2.58
CA VAL A 258 -13.22 -24.58 2.31
C VAL A 258 -14.42 -23.64 2.22
N ALA A 259 -14.29 -22.48 2.85
CA ALA A 259 -15.17 -21.33 2.69
C ALA A 259 -14.37 -20.08 2.25
N SER A 260 -14.76 -19.48 1.12
CA SER A 260 -14.11 -18.31 0.53
C SER A 260 -14.97 -17.05 0.57
N GLY A 261 -14.33 -15.90 0.71
CA GLY A 261 -14.99 -14.60 0.75
C GLY A 261 -14.11 -13.49 0.18
N ARG A 262 -14.65 -12.27 0.15
CA ARG A 262 -13.93 -11.04 -0.21
C ARG A 262 -13.80 -10.15 1.02
N ILE A 263 -12.63 -9.57 1.19
CA ILE A 263 -12.34 -8.62 2.26
C ILE A 263 -11.67 -7.37 1.67
N THR A 264 -12.04 -6.19 2.14
CA THR A 264 -11.42 -4.92 1.77
C THR A 264 -10.18 -4.68 2.63
N SER A 265 -9.04 -4.50 1.98
CA SER A 265 -7.77 -4.13 2.58
C SER A 265 -7.69 -2.62 2.89
N PRO A 266 -7.04 -2.22 4.01
CA PRO A 266 -6.77 -0.82 4.29
C PRO A 266 -5.74 -0.19 3.35
N THR A 267 -4.99 -1.01 2.61
CA THR A 267 -3.90 -0.59 1.73
C THR A 267 -4.08 -1.13 0.31
N LEU A 268 -3.18 -0.68 -0.57
CA LEU A 268 -3.12 -1.03 -1.98
C LEU A 268 -1.67 -0.86 -2.43
N GLY A 269 -1.15 -1.85 -3.14
CA GLY A 269 0.21 -1.83 -3.71
C GLY A 269 1.38 -1.80 -2.71
N GLY A 270 1.12 -1.99 -1.42
CA GLY A 270 2.16 -2.05 -0.40
C GLY A 270 1.66 -1.79 1.02
N GLN A 271 2.63 -1.68 1.94
CA GLN A 271 2.41 -1.46 3.38
C GLN A 271 1.59 -2.57 4.05
N SER A 272 1.84 -3.83 3.69
CA SER A 272 1.21 -5.05 4.23
C SER A 272 1.04 -5.05 5.75
N ARG A 273 2.01 -4.53 6.52
CA ARG A 273 1.90 -4.35 7.99
C ARG A 273 0.62 -3.66 8.47
N LEU A 274 0.01 -2.80 7.65
CA LEU A 274 -1.25 -2.12 7.94
C LEU A 274 -2.47 -3.04 7.79
N ALA A 275 -2.44 -3.94 6.79
CA ALA A 275 -3.42 -5.01 6.60
C ALA A 275 -3.35 -6.02 7.75
N HIS A 276 -2.16 -6.49 8.08
CA HIS A 276 -1.89 -7.39 9.21
C HIS A 276 -2.43 -6.79 10.52
N ALA A 277 -2.04 -5.55 10.83
CA ALA A 277 -2.51 -4.86 12.02
C ALA A 277 -4.02 -4.68 12.05
N SER A 278 -4.67 -4.51 10.89
CA SER A 278 -6.13 -4.35 10.85
C SER A 278 -6.87 -5.63 11.20
N VAL A 279 -6.39 -6.76 10.69
CA VAL A 279 -6.91 -8.09 11.06
C VAL A 279 -6.64 -8.38 12.54
N LEU A 280 -5.39 -8.23 12.98
CA LEU A 280 -4.98 -8.55 14.35
C LEU A 280 -5.69 -7.69 15.39
N SER A 281 -5.83 -6.38 15.16
CA SER A 281 -6.46 -5.50 16.15
C SER A 281 -8.00 -5.49 16.06
N GLY A 282 -8.56 -5.80 14.90
CA GLY A 282 -9.97 -5.53 14.60
C GLY A 282 -10.26 -4.03 14.37
N LEU A 283 -9.24 -3.23 14.03
CA LEU A 283 -9.36 -1.79 13.76
C LEU A 283 -8.93 -1.47 12.33
N TRP A 284 -9.50 -0.43 11.73
CA TRP A 284 -9.09 0.01 10.39
C TRP A 284 -7.78 0.80 10.44
N VAL A 285 -6.64 0.11 10.35
CA VAL A 285 -5.29 0.71 10.43
C VAL A 285 -4.82 1.14 9.05
N SER A 286 -5.30 2.28 8.56
CA SER A 286 -5.06 2.75 7.18
C SER A 286 -3.89 3.73 7.01
N SER A 287 -3.01 3.85 8.01
CA SER A 287 -1.82 4.73 7.88
C SER A 287 -0.70 4.33 8.85
N PRO A 288 0.56 4.72 8.54
CA PRO A 288 1.68 4.57 9.45
C PRO A 288 1.46 5.18 10.84
N LEU A 289 0.79 6.32 10.92
CA LEU A 289 0.49 6.98 12.20
C LEU A 289 -0.52 6.18 13.03
N ARG A 290 -1.60 5.67 12.41
CA ARG A 290 -2.54 4.78 13.12
C ARG A 290 -1.86 3.51 13.64
N TYR A 291 -0.94 2.94 12.85
CA TYR A 291 -0.17 1.78 13.29
C TYR A 291 0.71 2.11 14.50
N ALA A 292 1.40 3.25 14.51
CA ALA A 292 2.16 3.69 15.67
C ALA A 292 1.26 3.87 16.90
N ARG A 293 0.09 4.49 16.75
CA ARG A 293 -0.91 4.66 17.83
C ARG A 293 -1.43 3.34 18.37
N LEU A 294 -1.70 2.38 17.49
CA LEU A 294 -2.11 1.03 17.88
C LEU A 294 -1.04 0.37 18.75
N LEU A 295 0.22 0.41 18.34
CA LEU A 295 1.32 -0.20 19.10
C LEU A 295 1.61 0.46 20.44
N GLU A 296 1.16 1.70 20.64
CA GLU A 296 1.23 2.41 21.93
C GLU A 296 0.00 2.11 22.82
N SER A 297 -1.05 1.50 22.25
CA SER A 297 -2.30 1.21 22.94
C SER A 297 -2.19 -0.07 23.80
N PRO A 298 -2.82 -0.12 24.99
CA PRO A 298 -2.89 -1.35 25.79
C PRO A 298 -3.99 -2.31 25.32
N ARG A 299 -4.57 -2.09 24.13
CA ARG A 299 -5.63 -2.94 23.60
C ARG A 299 -5.08 -4.30 23.22
N ALA A 300 -5.83 -5.32 23.58
CA ALA A 300 -5.59 -6.66 23.07
C ALA A 300 -5.78 -6.72 21.56
N THR A 301 -5.04 -7.62 20.95
CA THR A 301 -5.12 -8.05 19.57
C THR A 301 -5.51 -9.53 19.53
N LEU A 302 -5.62 -10.10 18.32
CA LEU A 302 -5.86 -11.51 18.10
C LEU A 302 -4.73 -12.38 18.67
N ILE A 303 -3.52 -11.84 18.83
CA ILE A 303 -2.39 -12.52 19.47
C ILE A 303 -2.73 -12.77 20.94
N ASP A 304 -3.11 -11.72 21.67
CA ASP A 304 -3.53 -11.82 23.06
C ASP A 304 -4.75 -12.74 23.24
N ASP A 305 -5.69 -12.70 22.28
CA ASP A 305 -6.88 -13.56 22.29
C ASP A 305 -6.49 -15.05 22.23
N PHE A 306 -5.55 -15.42 21.35
CA PHE A 306 -5.09 -16.80 21.21
C PHE A 306 -4.17 -17.24 22.35
N GLU A 307 -3.31 -16.35 22.86
CA GLU A 307 -2.56 -16.61 24.10
C GLU A 307 -3.51 -16.88 25.28
N ARG A 308 -4.60 -16.10 25.38
CA ARG A 308 -5.64 -16.31 26.39
C ARG A 308 -6.41 -17.62 26.19
N THR A 309 -6.50 -18.07 24.95
CA THR A 309 -7.13 -19.36 24.58
C THR A 309 -6.23 -20.55 24.92
N GLY A 310 -4.90 -20.33 25.05
CA GLY A 310 -3.91 -21.34 25.39
C GLY A 310 -2.96 -21.71 24.25
N HIS A 311 -3.00 -20.97 23.15
CA HIS A 311 -2.10 -21.16 22.01
C HIS A 311 -0.72 -20.56 22.28
N THR A 312 0.30 -21.10 21.62
CA THR A 312 1.59 -20.42 21.46
C THR A 312 1.56 -19.55 20.21
N SER A 313 1.88 -18.27 20.33
CA SER A 313 1.81 -17.30 19.23
C SER A 313 3.13 -17.21 18.45
N VAL A 314 3.08 -17.48 17.14
CA VAL A 314 4.27 -17.60 16.28
C VAL A 314 4.17 -16.66 15.07
N ALA A 315 5.16 -15.81 14.86
CA ALA A 315 5.27 -14.97 13.67
C ALA A 315 6.36 -15.49 12.72
N MET A 316 6.00 -15.76 11.47
CA MET A 316 6.89 -16.16 10.39
C MET A 316 7.05 -15.01 9.38
N MET A 317 8.18 -14.32 9.45
CA MET A 317 8.36 -12.99 8.86
C MET A 317 9.64 -12.94 7.97
N PRO A 318 9.63 -13.58 6.78
CA PRO A 318 10.81 -13.78 5.93
C PRO A 318 11.49 -12.50 5.43
N ALA A 319 10.73 -11.41 5.34
CA ALA A 319 11.22 -10.11 4.85
C ALA A 319 11.68 -9.16 5.98
N ILE A 320 11.65 -9.60 7.24
CA ILE A 320 12.14 -8.82 8.38
C ILE A 320 13.60 -9.19 8.63
N TYR A 321 14.53 -8.40 8.07
CA TYR A 321 15.98 -8.60 8.21
C TYR A 321 16.66 -7.52 9.09
N ARG A 322 15.87 -6.66 9.72
CA ARG A 322 16.31 -5.65 10.68
C ARG A 322 15.52 -5.84 11.99
N ASP A 323 15.97 -5.18 13.05
CA ASP A 323 15.22 -5.13 14.30
C ASP A 323 13.75 -4.76 14.06
N TRP A 324 12.85 -5.57 14.62
CA TRP A 324 11.40 -5.35 14.53
C TRP A 324 10.79 -5.08 15.92
N PRO A 325 10.98 -3.87 16.50
CA PRO A 325 10.36 -3.50 17.77
C PRO A 325 8.84 -3.62 17.77
N ALA A 326 8.21 -3.49 16.60
CA ALA A 326 6.76 -3.62 16.48
C ALA A 326 6.27 -5.05 16.76
N GLY A 327 6.96 -6.08 16.26
CA GLY A 327 6.62 -7.48 16.58
C GLY A 327 6.71 -7.75 18.08
N ARG A 328 7.75 -7.25 18.75
CA ARG A 328 7.87 -7.34 20.23
C ARG A 328 6.74 -6.61 20.97
N ARG A 329 6.24 -5.50 20.44
CA ARG A 329 5.10 -4.78 21.03
C ARG A 329 3.76 -5.47 20.80
N LEU A 330 3.64 -6.23 19.71
CA LEU A 330 2.46 -7.03 19.40
C LEU A 330 2.35 -8.28 20.28
N GLY A 331 3.46 -8.74 20.86
CA GLY A 331 3.44 -9.68 21.97
C GLY A 331 3.70 -11.15 21.62
N TYR A 332 4.03 -11.49 20.36
CA TYR A 332 4.27 -12.89 19.98
C TYR A 332 5.28 -13.59 20.90
N ASP A 333 4.97 -14.84 21.26
CA ASP A 333 5.88 -15.73 22.00
C ASP A 333 7.15 -15.98 21.18
N GLU A 334 6.99 -16.23 19.88
CA GLU A 334 8.09 -16.51 18.96
C GLU A 334 8.02 -15.67 17.68
N ILE A 335 9.16 -15.11 17.29
CA ILE A 335 9.34 -14.41 16.02
C ILE A 335 10.46 -15.12 15.27
N HIS A 336 10.10 -15.71 14.14
CA HIS A 336 10.98 -16.32 13.14
C HIS A 336 11.12 -15.34 11.97
N ASP A 337 12.06 -14.40 12.14
CA ASP A 337 12.44 -13.41 11.13
C ASP A 337 13.48 -13.97 10.13
N ASP A 338 14.00 -13.15 9.21
CA ASP A 338 14.98 -13.57 8.17
C ASP A 338 16.15 -14.37 8.76
N ALA A 339 16.65 -13.98 9.94
CA ALA A 339 17.77 -14.64 10.61
C ALA A 339 17.36 -15.93 11.34
N ARG A 340 16.14 -15.98 11.89
CA ARG A 340 15.66 -17.10 12.72
C ARG A 340 14.92 -18.19 11.96
N LEU A 341 14.54 -17.93 10.70
CA LEU A 341 14.03 -18.97 9.80
C LEU A 341 15.09 -20.02 9.43
N ASP A 342 16.38 -19.74 9.71
CA ASP A 342 17.52 -20.63 9.43
C ASP A 342 17.67 -21.04 7.96
N TYR A 343 17.26 -20.12 7.06
CA TYR A 343 17.41 -20.29 5.62
C TYR A 343 18.87 -20.06 5.19
N ARG A 344 19.46 -21.04 4.51
CA ARG A 344 20.84 -21.07 3.99
C ARG A 344 20.93 -20.98 2.47
N GLY A 345 19.78 -21.00 1.78
CA GLY A 345 19.71 -20.76 0.34
C GLY A 345 20.04 -19.31 -0.05
N PRO A 346 20.10 -19.02 -1.36
CA PRO A 346 20.33 -17.66 -1.85
C PRO A 346 19.13 -16.75 -1.57
N ARG A 347 19.38 -15.44 -1.39
CA ARG A 347 18.30 -14.44 -1.40
C ARG A 347 17.76 -14.29 -2.81
N LEU A 348 16.46 -14.51 -3.01
CA LEU A 348 15.82 -14.39 -4.32
C LEU A 348 15.33 -12.94 -4.56
N GLY A 349 16.27 -12.01 -4.71
CA GLY A 349 15.95 -10.59 -4.88
C GLY A 349 15.20 -10.01 -3.67
N TRP A 350 14.12 -9.26 -3.94
CA TRP A 350 13.29 -8.65 -2.88
C TRP A 350 12.46 -9.67 -2.08
N VAL A 351 12.18 -10.85 -2.66
CA VAL A 351 11.46 -11.94 -1.99
C VAL A 351 12.26 -12.49 -0.81
N THR A 352 13.59 -12.36 -0.82
CA THR A 352 14.51 -12.91 0.19
C THR A 352 14.38 -14.44 0.31
N ILE A 353 13.43 -14.94 1.10
CA ILE A 353 13.19 -16.34 1.42
C ILE A 353 11.90 -16.81 0.72
N PRO A 354 11.95 -17.86 -0.12
CA PRO A 354 10.77 -18.36 -0.82
C PRO A 354 9.68 -18.89 0.12
N ASP A 355 8.42 -18.65 -0.23
CA ASP A 355 7.25 -18.99 0.60
C ASP A 355 7.21 -20.48 0.96
N GLN A 356 7.63 -21.36 0.05
CA GLN A 356 7.70 -22.80 0.30
C GLN A 356 8.62 -23.14 1.48
N PHE A 357 9.74 -22.43 1.63
CA PHE A 357 10.65 -22.63 2.77
C PHE A 357 10.02 -22.13 4.07
N VAL A 358 9.28 -21.02 4.03
CA VAL A 358 8.54 -20.51 5.20
C VAL A 358 7.51 -21.55 5.68
N TRP A 359 6.76 -22.15 4.75
CA TRP A 359 5.85 -23.25 5.07
C TRP A 359 6.56 -24.50 5.60
N HIS A 360 7.73 -24.84 5.04
CA HIS A 360 8.57 -25.93 5.54
C HIS A 360 9.02 -25.67 6.98
N ARG A 361 9.49 -24.45 7.28
CA ARG A 361 9.94 -24.08 8.62
C ARG A 361 8.78 -24.05 9.62
N LEU A 362 7.60 -23.57 9.23
CA LEU A 362 6.40 -23.66 10.07
C LEU A 362 6.09 -25.11 10.47
N ARG A 363 6.23 -26.07 9.55
CA ARG A 363 6.01 -27.49 9.87
C ARG A 363 6.98 -27.99 10.95
N GLN A 364 8.23 -27.55 10.92
CA GLN A 364 9.22 -27.92 11.93
C GLN A 364 8.88 -27.30 13.28
N VAL A 365 8.65 -25.98 13.32
CA VAL A 365 8.24 -25.26 14.54
C VAL A 365 7.00 -25.91 15.15
N ARG A 366 5.98 -26.22 14.36
CA ARG A 366 4.78 -26.90 14.87
C ARG A 366 5.06 -28.22 15.59
N ARG A 367 6.06 -29.00 15.17
CA ARG A 367 6.43 -30.26 15.83
C ARG A 367 7.14 -30.07 17.16
N GLU A 368 7.70 -28.89 17.41
CA GLU A 368 8.40 -28.55 18.65
C GLU A 368 7.41 -28.19 19.78
N HIS A 369 6.16 -27.83 19.44
CA HIS A 369 5.13 -27.44 20.40
C HIS A 369 4.10 -28.55 20.68
N ARG A 370 3.70 -28.66 21.94
CA ARG A 370 2.59 -29.53 22.38
C ARG A 370 1.24 -28.82 22.36
N ASN A 371 1.23 -27.53 22.67
CA ASN A 371 0.03 -26.71 22.64
C ASN A 371 -0.32 -26.33 21.20
N PRO A 372 -1.58 -26.02 20.89
CA PRO A 372 -1.96 -25.46 19.60
C PRO A 372 -1.20 -24.16 19.29
N LEU A 373 -0.95 -23.89 18.02
CA LEU A 373 -0.30 -22.67 17.55
C LEU A 373 -1.31 -21.66 17.04
N PHE A 374 -1.09 -20.38 17.32
CA PHE A 374 -1.57 -19.29 16.48
C PHE A 374 -0.38 -18.78 15.66
N ALA A 375 -0.31 -19.16 14.39
CA ALA A 375 0.79 -18.81 13.51
C ALA A 375 0.38 -17.74 12.51
N GLU A 376 1.06 -16.59 12.51
CA GLU A 376 0.93 -15.57 11.47
C GLU A 376 2.08 -15.66 10.48
N LEU A 377 1.78 -15.69 9.19
CA LEU A 377 2.77 -15.73 8.11
C LEU A 377 2.62 -14.51 7.21
N ALA A 378 3.76 -13.89 6.88
CA ALA A 378 3.87 -12.87 5.82
C ALA A 378 4.57 -13.47 4.60
N LEU A 379 3.81 -14.09 3.70
CA LEU A 379 4.34 -14.67 2.46
C LEU A 379 4.67 -13.55 1.46
N ILE A 380 5.77 -13.67 0.72
CA ILE A 380 6.38 -12.55 -0.01
C ILE A 380 6.79 -12.91 -1.44
N SER A 381 6.67 -14.17 -1.88
CA SER A 381 7.15 -14.60 -3.21
C SER A 381 6.40 -13.98 -4.39
N SER A 382 5.22 -13.41 -4.15
CA SER A 382 4.44 -12.64 -5.11
C SER A 382 4.62 -11.11 -5.00
N HIS A 383 5.68 -10.63 -4.32
CA HIS A 383 6.02 -9.21 -4.28
C HIS A 383 6.54 -8.70 -5.64
N ALA A 384 6.25 -7.45 -5.99
CA ALA A 384 6.83 -6.79 -7.15
C ALA A 384 8.38 -6.72 -7.03
N PRO A 385 9.16 -6.91 -8.10
CA PRO A 385 8.76 -6.95 -9.51
C PRO A 385 8.37 -8.34 -10.05
N TRP A 386 7.94 -9.26 -9.17
CA TRP A 386 7.49 -10.62 -9.52
C TRP A 386 8.57 -11.47 -10.18
N VAL A 387 9.77 -11.33 -9.64
CA VAL A 387 10.92 -12.17 -9.99
C VAL A 387 11.65 -12.61 -8.73
N PRO A 388 12.21 -13.83 -8.74
CA PRO A 388 12.07 -14.84 -9.80
C PRO A 388 10.65 -15.45 -9.86
N VAL A 389 10.22 -15.87 -11.05
CA VAL A 389 9.04 -16.72 -11.20
C VAL A 389 9.51 -18.15 -11.04
N ILE A 390 9.20 -18.76 -9.90
CA ILE A 390 9.72 -20.07 -9.50
C ILE A 390 8.62 -21.13 -9.47
N GLU A 391 9.02 -22.39 -9.58
CA GLU A 391 8.14 -23.55 -9.44
C GLU A 391 8.32 -24.24 -8.08
N PRO A 392 7.27 -24.88 -7.53
CA PRO A 392 7.39 -25.68 -6.31
C PRO A 392 8.45 -26.76 -6.45
N LEU A 393 9.30 -26.89 -5.44
CA LEU A 393 10.26 -27.98 -5.32
C LEU A 393 9.66 -29.18 -4.58
N PRO A 394 10.21 -30.39 -4.72
CA PRO A 394 9.89 -31.50 -3.81
C PRO A 394 10.15 -31.12 -2.35
N TRP A 395 9.20 -31.39 -1.45
CA TRP A 395 9.26 -30.98 -0.04
C TRP A 395 10.41 -31.60 0.75
N ASP A 396 10.85 -32.79 0.34
CA ASP A 396 12.00 -33.52 0.87
C ASP A 396 13.34 -32.95 0.40
N ALA A 397 13.35 -32.13 -0.65
CA ALA A 397 14.54 -31.46 -1.15
C ALA A 397 14.79 -30.08 -0.49
N LEU A 398 13.89 -29.58 0.35
CA LEU A 398 13.98 -28.21 0.89
C LEU A 398 15.13 -28.04 1.90
N ASP A 399 15.42 -29.07 2.71
CA ASP A 399 16.49 -29.10 3.72
C ASP A 399 16.72 -27.74 4.42
N ASP A 400 17.86 -27.08 4.18
CA ASP A 400 18.22 -25.77 4.70
C ASP A 400 17.98 -24.61 3.70
N GLY A 401 17.41 -24.90 2.53
CA GLY A 401 17.07 -23.95 1.48
C GLY A 401 18.05 -23.91 0.31
N HIS A 402 19.15 -24.65 0.31
CA HIS A 402 20.09 -24.69 -0.82
C HIS A 402 19.48 -25.16 -2.15
N ALA A 403 18.35 -25.86 -2.13
CA ALA A 403 17.66 -26.26 -3.36
C ALA A 403 17.16 -25.07 -4.22
N PHE A 404 17.08 -23.87 -3.64
CA PHE A 404 16.73 -22.65 -4.37
C PHE A 404 17.91 -22.00 -5.12
N THR A 405 19.13 -22.54 -5.03
CA THR A 405 20.32 -22.03 -5.75
C THR A 405 20.13 -21.90 -7.26
N ARG A 406 19.23 -22.68 -7.88
CA ARG A 406 18.99 -22.58 -9.33
C ARG A 406 18.44 -21.22 -9.80
N TRP A 407 17.83 -20.43 -8.91
CA TRP A 407 17.31 -19.09 -9.21
C TRP A 407 18.19 -17.97 -8.63
N GLU A 408 19.40 -18.29 -8.16
CA GLU A 408 20.32 -17.28 -7.64
C GLU A 408 20.66 -16.24 -8.73
N GLY A 409 20.51 -14.96 -8.39
CA GLY A 409 20.79 -13.86 -9.30
C GLY A 409 19.69 -13.52 -10.31
N GLU A 410 18.61 -14.31 -10.37
CA GLU A 410 17.45 -13.93 -11.17
C GLU A 410 16.80 -12.65 -10.63
N GLY A 411 16.38 -11.77 -11.55
CA GLY A 411 15.77 -10.49 -11.19
C GLY A 411 16.73 -9.45 -10.62
N SER A 412 18.04 -9.58 -10.84
CA SER A 412 19.06 -8.65 -10.33
C SER A 412 19.16 -7.32 -11.09
N ASP A 413 18.65 -7.21 -12.32
CA ASP A 413 18.61 -5.95 -13.08
C ASP A 413 17.33 -5.15 -12.80
N PHE A 414 17.34 -4.35 -11.74
CA PHE A 414 16.17 -3.56 -11.35
C PHE A 414 15.72 -2.56 -12.43
N LEU A 415 16.64 -1.92 -13.16
CA LEU A 415 16.27 -0.91 -14.14
C LEU A 415 15.59 -1.52 -15.36
N GLU A 416 16.06 -2.67 -15.81
CA GLU A 416 15.41 -3.42 -16.89
C GLU A 416 14.00 -3.87 -16.48
N LEU A 417 13.87 -4.44 -15.27
CA LEU A 417 12.60 -4.94 -14.77
C LEU A 417 11.52 -3.87 -14.73
N TRP A 418 11.81 -2.72 -14.11
CA TRP A 418 10.84 -1.61 -13.99
C TRP A 418 10.69 -0.80 -15.28
N GLY A 419 11.54 -1.02 -16.28
CA GLY A 419 11.39 -0.48 -17.63
C GLY A 419 10.42 -1.28 -18.50
N ASP A 420 10.18 -2.56 -18.18
CA ASP A 420 9.31 -3.48 -18.92
C ASP A 420 7.99 -3.74 -18.16
N ASN A 421 7.09 -2.77 -18.23
CA ASN A 421 5.77 -2.87 -17.60
C ASN A 421 4.97 -4.08 -18.12
N ASP A 422 5.02 -4.39 -19.41
CA ASP A 422 4.25 -5.49 -19.99
C ASP A 422 4.78 -6.85 -19.52
N GLY A 423 6.11 -7.05 -19.52
CA GLY A 423 6.71 -8.27 -18.97
C GLY A 423 6.53 -8.39 -17.46
N MET A 424 6.56 -7.29 -16.71
CA MET A 424 6.17 -7.30 -15.28
C MET A 424 4.72 -7.77 -15.10
N ARG A 425 3.76 -7.24 -15.88
CA ARG A 425 2.36 -7.69 -15.84
C ARG A 425 2.22 -9.18 -16.14
N GLN A 426 2.97 -9.69 -17.11
CA GLN A 426 2.92 -11.12 -17.46
C GLN A 426 3.46 -12.05 -16.36
N ARG A 427 4.37 -11.56 -15.50
CA ARG A 427 4.98 -12.34 -14.41
C ARG A 427 4.17 -12.38 -13.13
N TYR A 428 3.32 -11.38 -12.89
CA TYR A 428 2.49 -11.30 -11.67
C TYR A 428 1.62 -12.55 -11.46
N GLY A 429 0.84 -12.95 -12.47
CA GLY A 429 -0.04 -14.13 -12.37
C GLY A 429 0.72 -15.42 -12.02
N PRO A 430 1.79 -15.77 -12.74
CA PRO A 430 2.67 -16.91 -12.41
C PRO A 430 3.31 -16.85 -11.01
N ALA A 431 3.86 -15.70 -10.59
CA ALA A 431 4.46 -15.56 -9.26
C ALA A 431 3.43 -15.77 -8.14
N LEU A 432 2.25 -15.19 -8.28
CA LEU A 432 1.14 -15.42 -7.35
C LEU A 432 0.65 -16.88 -7.38
N ALA A 433 0.58 -17.49 -8.56
CA ALA A 433 0.23 -18.90 -8.70
C ALA A 433 1.22 -19.83 -8.00
N TYR A 434 2.51 -19.47 -7.87
CA TYR A 434 3.48 -20.19 -7.05
C TYR A 434 3.17 -20.07 -5.56
N SER A 435 2.96 -18.86 -5.02
CA SER A 435 2.63 -18.65 -3.61
C SER A 435 1.37 -19.42 -3.20
N LEU A 436 0.34 -19.42 -4.06
CA LEU A 436 -0.86 -20.22 -3.86
C LEU A 436 -0.62 -21.73 -3.98
N ALA A 437 0.27 -22.16 -4.90
CA ALA A 437 0.66 -23.57 -5.03
C ALA A 437 1.22 -24.12 -3.72
N VAL A 438 2.21 -23.43 -3.15
CA VAL A 438 2.93 -23.94 -1.99
C VAL A 438 2.09 -23.88 -0.72
N ALA A 439 1.20 -22.88 -0.61
CA ALA A 439 0.19 -22.82 0.44
C ALA A 439 -0.83 -23.97 0.32
N GLY A 440 -1.34 -24.24 -0.88
CA GLY A 440 -2.25 -25.37 -1.13
C GLY A 440 -1.59 -26.72 -0.90
N GLU A 441 -0.33 -26.85 -1.29
CA GLU A 441 0.48 -28.04 -1.05
C GLU A 441 0.75 -28.30 0.44
N TYR A 442 0.98 -27.25 1.22
CA TYR A 442 1.06 -27.36 2.68
C TYR A 442 -0.28 -27.81 3.27
N ALA A 443 -1.37 -27.16 2.86
CA ALA A 443 -2.71 -27.45 3.36
C ALA A 443 -3.10 -28.91 3.10
N ALA A 444 -2.96 -29.40 1.86
CA ALA A 444 -3.28 -30.78 1.50
C ALA A 444 -2.45 -31.83 2.25
N ARG A 445 -1.27 -31.46 2.78
CA ARG A 445 -0.38 -32.38 3.51
C ARG A 445 -0.58 -32.36 5.03
N TYR A 446 -0.94 -31.20 5.59
CA TYR A 446 -0.79 -30.96 7.03
C TYR A 446 -2.01 -30.32 7.70
N VAL A 447 -2.93 -29.70 6.96
CA VAL A 447 -4.21 -29.28 7.54
C VAL A 447 -5.06 -30.53 7.78
N ASN A 448 -5.69 -30.60 8.95
CA ASN A 448 -6.51 -31.71 9.41
C ASN A 448 -7.67 -31.17 10.27
N ASP A 449 -8.37 -32.06 10.96
CA ASP A 449 -9.53 -31.74 11.80
C ASP A 449 -9.20 -30.84 13.00
N GLU A 450 -7.92 -30.70 13.34
CA GLU A 450 -7.42 -29.85 14.42
C GLU A 450 -6.71 -28.60 13.87
N THR A 451 -6.98 -28.20 12.61
CA THR A 451 -6.34 -27.02 11.99
C THR A 451 -7.35 -26.12 11.28
N LEU A 452 -7.33 -24.82 11.59
CA LEU A 452 -8.02 -23.77 10.87
C LEU A 452 -7.00 -22.86 10.16
N MET A 453 -6.89 -23.00 8.84
CA MET A 453 -6.03 -22.16 8.02
C MET A 453 -6.84 -21.04 7.33
N ILE A 454 -6.47 -19.79 7.61
CA ILE A 454 -7.00 -18.58 6.99
C ILE A 454 -5.92 -18.05 6.04
N LEU A 455 -6.11 -18.27 4.74
CA LEU A 455 -5.25 -17.78 3.66
C LEU A 455 -5.91 -16.56 3.02
N LEU A 456 -5.29 -15.39 3.11
CA LEU A 456 -5.86 -14.15 2.58
C LEU A 456 -4.83 -13.27 1.89
N GLY A 457 -5.26 -12.43 0.96
CA GLY A 457 -4.39 -11.36 0.47
C GLY A 457 -4.18 -10.27 1.50
N ASP A 458 -3.03 -9.62 1.48
CA ASP A 458 -2.78 -8.41 2.27
C ASP A 458 -3.30 -7.15 1.56
N HIS A 459 -3.09 -7.04 0.26
CA HIS A 459 -3.59 -6.00 -0.63
C HIS A 459 -3.54 -6.45 -2.10
N GLN A 460 -4.13 -5.67 -3.00
CA GLN A 460 -3.90 -5.87 -4.43
C GLN A 460 -2.54 -5.31 -4.87
N ALA A 461 -2.04 -5.74 -6.03
CA ALA A 461 -0.89 -5.11 -6.67
C ALA A 461 -1.12 -3.61 -6.93
N ALA A 462 -0.04 -2.86 -7.20
CA ALA A 462 -0.09 -1.42 -7.41
C ALA A 462 -1.00 -1.01 -8.60
N PRO A 463 -1.70 0.14 -8.52
CA PRO A 463 -2.53 0.66 -9.61
C PRO A 463 -1.83 0.77 -10.96
N GLY A 464 -0.57 1.24 -10.99
CA GLY A 464 0.22 1.30 -12.22
C GLY A 464 0.32 -0.05 -12.94
N MET A 465 0.19 -1.14 -12.17
CA MET A 465 0.25 -2.51 -12.66
C MET A 465 -1.12 -3.11 -12.95
N LEU A 466 -2.17 -2.70 -12.24
CA LEU A 466 -3.52 -3.23 -12.42
C LEU A 466 -4.38 -2.43 -13.42
N GLY A 467 -3.96 -1.21 -13.78
CA GLY A 467 -4.76 -0.24 -14.52
C GLY A 467 -5.63 0.63 -13.61
N PHE A 468 -6.43 1.53 -14.19
CA PHE A 468 -7.13 2.60 -13.46
C PHE A 468 -7.94 2.13 -12.25
N THR A 469 -7.67 2.77 -11.11
CA THR A 469 -8.42 2.73 -9.83
C THR A 469 -8.91 1.33 -9.45
N PRO A 470 -8.01 0.38 -9.16
CA PRO A 470 -8.44 -0.91 -8.65
C PRO A 470 -9.13 -0.69 -7.29
N ASP A 471 -10.13 -1.51 -6.99
CA ASP A 471 -10.69 -1.59 -5.64
C ASP A 471 -9.60 -2.05 -4.64
N ARG A 472 -10.00 -2.36 -3.41
CA ARG A 472 -9.06 -2.88 -2.39
C ARG A 472 -9.47 -4.26 -1.92
N GLU A 473 -10.23 -4.97 -2.73
CA GLU A 473 -10.76 -6.27 -2.36
C GLU A 473 -9.72 -7.36 -2.57
N VAL A 474 -9.57 -8.20 -1.57
CA VAL A 474 -8.68 -9.36 -1.58
C VAL A 474 -9.49 -10.61 -1.27
N PRO A 475 -9.10 -11.78 -1.82
CA PRO A 475 -9.67 -13.06 -1.43
C PRO A 475 -9.29 -13.42 0.00
N VAL A 476 -10.18 -14.14 0.66
CA VAL A 476 -9.90 -14.92 1.89
C VAL A 476 -10.43 -16.33 1.69
N HIS A 477 -9.65 -17.33 2.05
CA HIS A 477 -10.00 -18.74 2.04
C HIS A 477 -9.79 -19.29 3.44
N VAL A 478 -10.84 -19.83 4.05
CA VAL A 478 -10.75 -20.53 5.33
C VAL A 478 -10.87 -22.03 5.07
N ILE A 479 -9.88 -22.79 5.53
CA ILE A 479 -9.63 -24.18 5.16
C ILE A 479 -9.46 -24.99 6.45
N SER A 480 -10.13 -26.14 6.54
CA SER A 480 -10.05 -27.06 7.69
C SER A 480 -10.36 -28.49 7.27
N GLY A 481 -9.81 -29.49 7.97
CA GLY A 481 -10.28 -30.88 7.87
C GLY A 481 -11.64 -31.07 8.55
N ASP A 482 -11.93 -30.27 9.58
CA ASP A 482 -13.19 -30.27 10.30
C ASP A 482 -14.23 -29.39 9.58
N PRO A 483 -15.28 -29.96 8.98
CA PRO A 483 -16.34 -29.20 8.33
C PRO A 483 -17.16 -28.35 9.30
N ASP A 484 -17.20 -28.68 10.60
CA ASP A 484 -17.94 -27.93 11.61
C ASP A 484 -17.26 -26.59 11.92
N LEU A 485 -15.94 -26.49 11.74
CA LEU A 485 -15.25 -25.20 11.75
C LEU A 485 -15.59 -24.34 10.53
N ILE A 486 -16.01 -24.93 9.41
CA ILE A 486 -16.31 -24.21 8.16
C ILE A 486 -17.79 -23.83 8.05
N ALA A 487 -18.70 -24.63 8.56
CA ALA A 487 -20.15 -24.40 8.44
C ALA A 487 -20.61 -23.00 8.90
N PRO A 488 -20.16 -22.45 10.05
CA PRO A 488 -20.57 -21.13 10.50
C PRO A 488 -20.18 -19.99 9.55
N LEU A 489 -19.06 -20.14 8.82
CA LEU A 489 -18.62 -19.14 7.83
C LEU A 489 -19.57 -19.09 6.63
N LEU A 490 -20.07 -20.24 6.20
CA LEU A 490 -21.05 -20.34 5.10
C LEU A 490 -22.36 -19.64 5.48
N GLU A 491 -22.81 -19.80 6.72
CA GLU A 491 -23.98 -19.09 7.26
C GLU A 491 -23.74 -17.58 7.33
N HIS A 492 -22.50 -17.15 7.56
CA HIS A 492 -22.08 -15.76 7.55
C HIS A 492 -21.67 -15.24 6.16
N GLY A 493 -22.08 -15.95 5.10
CA GLY A 493 -22.03 -15.49 3.73
C GLY A 493 -20.71 -15.68 3.01
N PHE A 494 -19.80 -16.48 3.55
CA PHE A 494 -18.74 -17.09 2.75
C PHE A 494 -19.36 -18.11 1.79
N GLN A 495 -18.67 -18.40 0.69
CA GLN A 495 -19.07 -19.35 -0.34
C GLN A 495 -18.23 -20.61 -0.25
N ARG A 496 -18.85 -21.78 -0.45
CA ARG A 496 -18.12 -23.05 -0.47
C ARG A 496 -17.16 -23.11 -1.66
N GLY A 497 -15.96 -23.63 -1.43
CA GLY A 497 -14.92 -23.81 -2.45
C GLY A 497 -13.94 -22.65 -2.53
N MET A 498 -13.04 -22.67 -3.52
CA MET A 498 -11.92 -21.73 -3.66
C MET A 498 -12.27 -20.40 -4.34
N GLN A 499 -13.48 -20.25 -4.85
CA GLN A 499 -13.91 -19.05 -5.59
C GLN A 499 -14.76 -18.13 -4.68
N PRO A 500 -14.28 -16.91 -4.35
CA PRO A 500 -15.08 -15.93 -3.60
C PRO A 500 -16.35 -15.50 -4.35
N SER A 501 -17.40 -15.16 -3.62
CA SER A 501 -18.65 -14.67 -4.21
C SER A 501 -18.52 -13.23 -4.72
N HIS A 502 -18.94 -12.99 -5.97
CA HIS A 502 -19.11 -11.63 -6.51
C HIS A 502 -20.43 -10.98 -6.08
N ASP A 503 -21.41 -11.76 -5.62
CA ASP A 503 -22.76 -11.27 -5.30
C ASP A 503 -22.86 -10.68 -3.89
N LYS A 504 -21.89 -10.97 -3.02
CA LYS A 504 -21.87 -10.47 -1.64
C LYS A 504 -20.83 -9.35 -1.47
N PRO A 505 -21.15 -8.26 -0.76
CA PRO A 505 -20.19 -7.17 -0.54
C PRO A 505 -18.98 -7.66 0.25
N ALA A 506 -17.81 -7.10 -0.06
CA ALA A 506 -16.59 -7.38 0.70
C ALA A 506 -16.71 -6.84 2.14
N ARG A 507 -16.23 -7.63 3.11
CA ARG A 507 -16.14 -7.24 4.52
C ARG A 507 -14.90 -6.39 4.75
N SER A 508 -14.85 -5.56 5.80
CA SER A 508 -13.59 -4.90 6.17
C SER A 508 -12.61 -5.89 6.82
N MET A 509 -11.30 -5.77 6.57
CA MET A 509 -10.27 -6.53 7.32
C MET A 509 -10.40 -6.34 8.85
N ALA A 510 -10.86 -5.17 9.28
CA ALA A 510 -11.10 -4.88 10.69
C ALA A 510 -12.23 -5.73 11.30
N GLU A 511 -13.09 -6.35 10.48
CA GLU A 511 -14.18 -7.19 10.97
C GLU A 511 -13.74 -8.62 11.26
N LEU A 512 -12.56 -9.06 10.79
CA LEU A 512 -12.18 -10.47 10.83
C LEU A 512 -12.01 -10.98 12.27
N ARG A 513 -11.30 -10.24 13.13
CA ARG A 513 -11.19 -10.57 14.57
C ARG A 513 -12.57 -10.68 15.22
N GLY A 514 -13.44 -9.70 15.02
CA GLY A 514 -14.79 -9.71 15.57
C GLY A 514 -15.66 -10.85 15.01
N LEU A 515 -15.43 -11.27 13.76
CA LEU A 515 -16.08 -12.44 13.18
C LEU A 515 -15.61 -13.72 13.85
N LEU A 516 -14.31 -13.94 14.01
CA LEU A 516 -13.77 -15.12 14.69
C LEU A 516 -14.36 -15.28 16.09
N HIS A 517 -14.46 -14.19 16.85
CA HIS A 517 -15.10 -14.19 18.17
C HIS A 517 -16.59 -14.55 18.13
N ARG A 518 -17.32 -14.08 17.12
CA ARG A 518 -18.74 -14.46 16.97
C ARG A 518 -18.91 -15.94 16.63
N LEU A 519 -17.99 -16.51 15.85
CA LEU A 519 -18.09 -17.90 15.40
C LEU A 519 -17.57 -18.90 16.43
N TYR A 520 -16.49 -18.56 17.14
CA TYR A 520 -15.74 -19.51 17.98
C TYR A 520 -15.49 -19.02 19.42
N GLY A 521 -16.07 -17.89 19.83
CA GLY A 521 -15.95 -17.32 21.18
C GLY A 521 -16.78 -18.03 22.26
N VAL A 522 -17.56 -19.04 21.88
CA VAL A 522 -18.36 -19.87 22.80
C VAL A 522 -17.99 -21.34 22.54
N GLU A 523 -18.03 -22.19 23.57
CA GLU A 523 -17.86 -23.63 23.39
C GLU A 523 -18.94 -24.18 22.45
N ALA A 524 -18.55 -25.05 21.51
CA ALA A 524 -19.50 -25.81 20.73
C ALA A 524 -20.26 -26.76 21.67
N ASN A 525 -21.59 -26.69 21.68
CA ASN A 525 -22.46 -27.54 22.51
C ASN A 525 -22.42 -29.01 22.09
#